data_AF-G8TTR0-F1
#
_entry.id   AF-G8TTR0-F1
#
_cell.length_a   1.000
_cell.length_b   1.000
_cell.length_c   1.000
_cell.angle_alpha   90.00
_cell.angle_beta   90.00
_cell.angle_gamma   90.00
#
_symmetry.space_group_name_H-M   'P 1'
#
loop_
_entity.id
_entity.type
_entity.pdbx_description
1 polymer ?
#
loop_
_entity_poly.entity_id
_entity_poly.type
_entity_poly.pdbx_seq_one_letter_code
_entity_poly.pdbx_strand_id
1 'polypeptide(L)'
;MTIRVESSPNTEWVSITVQDRNREPATVAFNRAALEAVVAEDPRPPELLLDLLARRAIKRMPVPNGGDIRLITHYNLSLVWPE
;
A
#
# COMPACT_ATOMS: atom_id res chain seq x y z
N MET A 1 -7.33 5.28 -13.95
CA MET A 1 -7.25 4.45 -12.73
C MET A 1 -7.49 5.43 -11.60
N THR A 2 -8.56 5.28 -10.83
CA THR A 2 -8.95 6.27 -9.82
C THR A 2 -8.73 5.64 -8.46
N ILE A 3 -7.94 6.29 -7.62
CA ILE A 3 -7.65 5.82 -6.28
C ILE A 3 -8.58 6.56 -5.33
N ARG A 4 -9.35 5.79 -4.58
CA ARG A 4 -10.11 6.29 -3.43
C ARG A 4 -9.28 5.99 -2.19
N VAL A 5 -8.85 7.05 -1.52
CA VAL A 5 -8.22 6.99 -0.20
C VAL A 5 -9.34 7.04 0.83
N GLU A 6 -9.58 5.96 1.54
CA GLU A 6 -10.53 5.92 2.66
C GLU A 6 -9.71 5.98 3.97
N SER A 7 -9.87 7.06 4.73
CA SER A 7 -9.24 7.18 6.05
C SER A 7 -10.04 6.36 7.06
N SER A 8 -9.46 5.25 7.52
CA SER A 8 -9.99 4.47 8.65
C SER A 8 -9.95 5.32 9.94
N PRO A 9 -10.87 5.12 10.90
CA PRO A 9 -10.82 5.77 12.22
C PRO A 9 -9.56 5.42 13.03
N ASN A 10 -8.81 4.38 12.61
CA ASN A 10 -7.50 4.06 13.16
C ASN A 10 -6.41 4.80 12.36
N THR A 11 -5.89 5.90 12.92
CA THR A 11 -4.95 6.84 12.25
C THR A 11 -3.60 6.22 11.86
N GLU A 12 -3.31 5.03 12.38
CA GLU A 12 -2.10 4.25 12.10
C GLU A 12 -2.05 3.72 10.65
N TRP A 13 -3.21 3.50 10.01
CA TRP A 13 -3.28 2.82 8.72
C TRP A 13 -3.79 3.71 7.60
N VAL A 14 -3.07 3.71 6.48
CA VAL A 14 -3.47 4.36 5.23
C VAL A 14 -3.95 3.28 4.27
N SER A 15 -5.26 3.26 3.98
CA SER A 15 -5.87 2.25 3.11
C SER A 15 -6.05 2.77 1.68
N ILE A 16 -5.62 1.95 0.73
CA ILE A 16 -5.65 2.24 -0.70
C ILE A 16 -6.38 1.09 -1.39
N THR A 17 -7.49 1.40 -2.03
CA THR A 17 -8.18 0.45 -2.89
C THR A 17 -7.68 0.59 -4.31
N VAL A 18 -7.03 -0.45 -4.81
CA VAL A 18 -6.53 -0.52 -6.19
C VAL A 18 -7.59 -1.17 -7.06
N GLN A 19 -8.10 -0.42 -8.02
CA GLN A 19 -9.04 -0.92 -9.02
C GLN A 19 -8.30 -1.15 -10.34
N ASP A 20 -8.21 -2.40 -10.77
CA ASP A 20 -7.71 -2.79 -12.10
C ASP A 20 -8.90 -3.19 -12.99
N ARG A 21 -8.85 -2.88 -14.28
CA ARG A 21 -9.99 -3.08 -15.20
C ARG A 21 -10.39 -4.55 -15.37
N ASN A 22 -9.46 -5.47 -15.14
CA ASN A 22 -9.63 -6.90 -15.38
C ASN A 22 -9.49 -7.76 -14.10
N ARG A 23 -9.45 -7.14 -12.92
CA ARG A 23 -9.30 -7.85 -11.64
C ARG A 23 -10.26 -7.29 -10.61
N GLU A 24 -10.61 -8.14 -9.65
CA GLU A 24 -11.36 -7.69 -8.48
C GLU A 24 -10.59 -6.59 -7.74
N PRO A 25 -11.29 -5.57 -7.21
CA PRO A 25 -10.67 -4.50 -6.45
C PRO A 25 -9.94 -5.10 -5.24
N ALA A 26 -8.70 -4.66 -5.03
CA ALA A 26 -7.87 -5.14 -3.94
C ALA A 26 -7.52 -3.98 -3.01
N THR A 27 -7.74 -4.18 -1.71
CA THR A 27 -7.38 -3.20 -0.68
C THR A 27 -5.98 -3.51 -0.13
N VAL A 28 -5.15 -2.48 -0.08
CA VAL A 28 -3.83 -2.50 0.54
C VAL A 28 -3.81 -1.44 1.63
N ALA A 29 -3.44 -1.81 2.85
CA ALA A 29 -3.28 -0.87 3.96
C ALA A 29 -1.82 -0.78 4.36
N PHE A 30 -1.32 0.44 4.46
CA PHE A 30 0.05 0.76 4.85
C PHE A 30 0.06 1.29 6.27
N ASN A 31 0.96 0.77 7.10
CA ASN A 31 1.29 1.42 8.36
C ASN A 31 1.94 2.77 8.06
N ARG A 32 1.49 3.83 8.73
CA ARG A 32 1.96 5.20 8.49
C ARG A 32 3.47 5.35 8.72
N ALA A 33 4.03 4.73 9.76
CA ALA A 33 5.46 4.79 10.03
C ALA A 33 6.30 4.12 8.91
N ALA A 34 5.79 3.03 8.34
CA ALA A 34 6.44 2.37 7.20
C ALA A 34 6.40 3.24 5.94
N LEU A 35 5.30 3.97 5.73
CA LEU A 35 5.19 4.91 4.61
C LEU A 35 6.11 6.12 4.77
N GLU A 36 6.22 6.66 5.99
CA GLU A 36 7.12 7.78 6.31
C GLU A 36 8.58 7.44 6.04
N ALA A 37 9.01 6.19 6.31
CA ALA A 37 10.35 5.73 5.97
C ALA A 37 10.62 5.81 4.45
N VAL A 38 9.66 5.36 3.63
CA VAL A 38 9.81 5.41 2.15
C VAL A 38 9.85 6.85 1.64
N VAL A 39 8.99 7.72 2.16
CA VAL A 39 8.92 9.13 1.74
C VAL A 39 10.19 9.90 2.17
N ALA A 40 10.81 9.52 3.28
CA ALA A 40 12.08 10.12 3.72
C ALA A 40 13.26 9.73 2.81
N GLU A 41 13.24 8.52 2.24
CA GLU A 41 14.29 8.00 1.37
C GLU A 41 14.16 8.43 -0.09
N ASP A 42 12.92 8.57 -0.59
CA ASP A 42 12.64 8.85 -2.00
C ASP A 42 12.02 10.22 -2.23
N PRO A 43 12.61 11.10 -3.07
CA PRO A 43 12.13 12.47 -3.27
C PRO A 43 10.88 12.59 -4.16
N ARG A 44 10.33 11.47 -4.67
CA ARG A 44 9.14 11.50 -5.51
C ARG A 44 7.89 11.92 -4.71
N PRO A 45 6.87 12.49 -5.40
CA PRO A 45 5.59 12.79 -4.78
C PRO A 45 4.98 11.60 -4.03
N PRO A 46 4.45 11.79 -2.80
CA PRO A 46 3.87 10.72 -2.00
C PRO A 46 2.77 9.94 -2.73
N GLU A 47 1.98 10.60 -3.58
CA GLU A 47 0.93 9.96 -4.37
C GLU A 47 1.50 8.93 -5.34
N LEU A 48 2.63 9.22 -5.98
CA LEU A 48 3.29 8.28 -6.89
C LEU A 48 3.92 7.11 -6.15
N LEU A 49 4.47 7.35 -4.95
CA LEU A 49 5.02 6.30 -4.10
C LEU A 49 3.92 5.34 -3.63
N LEU A 50 2.78 5.88 -3.19
CA LEU A 50 1.61 5.10 -2.78
C LEU A 50 1.08 4.20 -3.89
N ASP A 51 0.94 4.72 -5.12
CA ASP A 51 0.53 3.94 -6.29
C ASP A 51 1.49 2.77 -6.57
N LEU A 52 2.78 3.08 -6.56
CA LEU A 52 3.82 2.12 -6.87
C LEU A 52 3.88 1.02 -5.81
N LEU A 53 3.84 1.39 -4.53
CA LEU A 53 3.81 0.45 -3.41
C LEU A 53 2.56 -0.43 -3.44
N ALA A 54 1.36 0.13 -3.65
CA ALA A 54 0.12 -0.63 -3.68
C ALA A 54 0.08 -1.63 -4.83
N ARG A 55 0.55 -1.24 -6.03
CA ARG A 55 0.66 -2.16 -7.18
C ARG A 55 1.68 -3.27 -6.92
N ARG A 56 2.83 -2.95 -6.32
CA ARG A 56 3.85 -3.94 -5.96
C ARG A 56 3.33 -4.90 -4.90
N ALA A 57 2.58 -4.42 -3.91
CA ALA A 57 1.92 -5.24 -2.90
C ALA A 57 0.99 -6.28 -3.53
N ILE A 58 0.12 -5.88 -4.45
CA ILE A 58 -0.78 -6.81 -5.15
C ILE A 58 -0.01 -7.85 -5.97
N LYS A 59 1.09 -7.44 -6.62
CA LYS A 59 1.90 -8.34 -7.44
C LYS A 59 2.72 -9.33 -6.62
N ARG A 60 3.34 -8.87 -5.53
CA ARG A 60 4.31 -9.67 -4.74
C ARG A 60 3.67 -10.38 -3.56
N MET A 61 2.51 -9.93 -3.09
CA MET A 61 1.71 -10.57 -2.04
C MET A 61 0.36 -10.97 -2.63
N PRO A 62 0.28 -12.06 -3.42
CA PRO A 62 -0.97 -12.45 -4.08
C PRO A 62 -2.06 -12.85 -3.07
N VAL A 63 -1.67 -13.41 -1.92
CA VAL A 63 -2.58 -13.77 -0.83
C VAL A 63 -2.60 -12.63 0.21
N PRO A 64 -3.76 -12.08 0.57
CA PRO A 64 -3.88 -11.10 1.65
C PRO A 64 -3.43 -11.68 3.00
N ASN A 65 -2.88 -10.82 3.87
CA ASN A 65 -2.36 -11.20 5.20
C ASN A 65 -3.15 -10.55 6.36
N GLY A 66 -4.27 -9.88 6.08
CA GLY A 66 -5.17 -9.28 7.06
C GLY A 66 -6.63 -9.51 6.71
N GLY A 67 -7.02 -10.76 6.45
CA GLY A 67 -8.36 -11.09 5.94
C GLY A 67 -8.44 -10.82 4.43
N ASP A 68 -9.24 -9.84 4.01
CA ASP A 68 -9.35 -9.43 2.61
C ASP A 68 -8.35 -8.33 2.21
N ILE A 69 -7.56 -7.85 3.19
CA ILE A 69 -6.66 -6.71 3.04
C ILE A 69 -5.20 -7.17 3.05
N ARG A 70 -4.37 -6.55 2.20
CA ARG A 70 -2.91 -6.67 2.27
C ARG A 70 -2.36 -5.61 3.22
N LEU A 71 -1.87 -6.03 4.38
CA LEU A 71 -1.26 -5.18 5.38
C LEU A 71 0.25 -5.06 5.11
N ILE A 72 0.70 -3.84 4.82
CA ILE A 72 2.10 -3.48 4.69
C ILE A 72 2.56 -2.81 5.99
N THR A 73 3.49 -3.46 6.66
CA THR A 73 4.14 -3.03 7.90
C THR A 73 5.63 -2.88 7.68
N HIS A 74 6.34 -2.37 8.68
CA HIS A 74 7.80 -2.31 8.62
C HIS A 74 8.45 -3.68 8.39
N TYR A 75 7.84 -4.77 8.87
CA TYR A 75 8.40 -6.12 8.73
C TYR A 75 8.37 -6.68 7.31
N ASN A 76 7.38 -6.28 6.51
CA ASN A 76 7.19 -6.80 5.16
C ASN A 76 7.30 -5.70 4.08
N LEU A 77 7.66 -4.48 4.46
CA LEU A 77 7.90 -3.37 3.54
C LEU A 77 8.94 -3.74 2.49
N SER A 78 10.01 -4.44 2.88
CA SER A 78 11.06 -4.92 1.97
C SER A 78 10.54 -5.82 0.83
N LEU A 79 9.39 -6.48 1.03
CA LEU A 79 8.76 -7.27 -0.03
C LEU A 79 8.28 -6.39 -1.18
N VAL A 80 7.87 -5.15 -0.92
CA VAL A 80 7.30 -4.22 -1.92
C VAL A 80 8.22 -3.04 -2.23
N TRP A 81 9.12 -2.72 -1.32
CA TRP A 81 10.15 -1.69 -1.40
C TRP A 81 11.50 -2.30 -1.02
N PRO A 82 12.10 -3.10 -1.90
CA PRO A 82 13.46 -3.57 -1.66
C PRO A 82 14.41 -2.37 -1.67
N GLU A 83 15.40 -2.41 -0.77
CA GLU A 83 16.57 -1.51 -0.81
C GLU A 83 17.18 -1.40 -2.22
#